data_AF-A0A6M0F782-F1
#
_entry.id   AF-A0A6M0F782-F1
#
_cell.length_a   1.000
_cell.length_b   1.000
_cell.length_c   1.000
_cell.angle_alpha   90.00
_cell.angle_beta   90.00
_cell.angle_gamma   90.00
#
_symmetry.space_group_name_H-M   'P 1'
#
loop_
_entity.id
_entity.type
_entity.pdbx_description
1 polymer ?
#
loop_
_entity_poly.entity_id
_entity_poly.type
_entity_poly.pdbx_seq_one_letter_code
_entity_poly.pdbx_strand_id
1 'polypeptide(L)' 'MKKQTKNSEIGCVVPMHKELKIGTLSGVLKQAQMTVEDFIKNR' A
#
# COMPACT_ATOMS: atom_id res chain seq x y z
N MET A 1 -3.78 -10.66 -4.04
CA MET A 1 -5.19 -10.24 -4.22
C MET A 1 -5.23 -8.73 -4.40
N LYS A 2 -5.69 -8.23 -5.55
CA LYS A 2 -6.01 -6.81 -5.77
C LYS A 2 -7.53 -6.71 -5.74
N LYS A 3 -8.11 -5.84 -4.91
CA LYS A 3 -9.57 -5.68 -4.81
C LYS A 3 -9.97 -4.46 -5.64
N GLN A 4 -10.52 -4.69 -6.83
CA GLN A 4 -11.15 -3.62 -7.61
C GLN A 4 -12.49 -3.27 -6.96
N THR A 5 -12.64 -2.02 -6.50
CA THR A 5 -13.95 -1.47 -6.12
C THR A 5 -14.64 -0.91 -7.36
N LYS A 6 -15.97 -0.80 -7.34
CA LYS A 6 -16.82 -0.42 -8.49
C LYS A 6 -16.48 0.94 -9.15
N ASN A 7 -15.56 1.72 -8.59
CA ASN A 7 -15.24 3.10 -8.99
C ASN A 7 -13.82 3.30 -9.56
N SER A 8 -13.15 2.26 -10.07
CA SER A 8 -11.79 2.38 -10.64
C SER A 8 -10.71 2.87 -9.67
N GLU A 9 -10.98 2.84 -8.36
CA GLU A 9 -9.98 3.16 -7.35
C GLU A 9 -9.21 1.90 -6.95
N ILE A 10 -7.89 2.00 -6.96
CA ILE A 10 -7.00 0.95 -6.50
C ILE A 10 -7.09 0.90 -4.97
N GLY A 11 -7.87 -0.05 -4.45
CA GLY A 11 -7.95 -0.29 -3.01
C GLY A 11 -6.68 -0.97 -2.48
N CYS A 12 -5.99 -0.33 -1.52
CA CYS A 12 -4.89 -0.93 -0.79
C CYS A 12 -5.36 -1.39 0.61
N VAL A 13 -5.00 -2.62 1.00
CA VAL A 13 -5.37 -3.17 2.31
C VAL A 13 -4.18 -3.05 3.23
N VAL A 14 -4.27 -2.17 4.22
CA VAL A 14 -3.23 -1.97 5.24
C VAL A 14 -3.72 -2.58 6.54
N PRO A 15 -3.01 -3.57 7.11
CA PRO A 15 -3.45 -4.13 8.37
C PRO A 15 -3.23 -3.13 9.51
N MET A 16 -4.23 -2.97 10.38
CA MET A 16 -4.24 -1.99 11.47
C MET A 16 -3.51 -2.54 12.69
N HIS A 17 -2.18 -2.45 12.68
CA HIS A 17 -1.30 -2.82 13.80
C HIS A 17 -0.18 -1.80 13.90
N LYS A 18 0.37 -1.61 15.12
CA LYS A 18 1.34 -0.56 15.42
C LYS A 18 2.65 -0.70 14.63
N GLU A 19 3.06 -1.93 14.32
CA GLU A 19 4.30 -2.21 13.60
C GLU A 19 4.03 -3.08 12.39
N LEU A 20 4.35 -2.56 11.19
CA LEU A 20 4.27 -3.33 9.96
C LEU A 20 5.59 -4.05 9.70
N LYS A 21 5.52 -5.33 9.34
CA LYS A 21 6.68 -6.04 8.80
C LYS A 21 7.10 -5.42 7.47
N ILE A 22 8.41 -5.39 7.19
CA ILE A 22 8.97 -4.84 5.94
C ILE A 22 8.35 -5.52 4.70
N GLY A 23 8.15 -6.85 4.75
CA GLY A 23 7.49 -7.58 3.66
C GLY A 23 6.04 -7.14 3.42
N THR A 24 5.31 -6.78 4.49
CA THR A 24 3.94 -6.27 4.40
C THR A 24 3.92 -4.85 3.83
N LEU A 25 4.85 -3.98 4.28
CA LEU A 25 5.00 -2.63 3.73
C LEU A 25 5.32 -2.67 2.23
N SER A 26 6.22 -3.55 1.80
CA SER A 26 6.53 -3.74 0.37
C SER A 26 5.30 -4.20 -0.43
N GLY A 27 4.48 -5.08 0.15
CA GLY A 27 3.21 -5.50 -0.45
C GLY A 27 2.22 -4.34 -0.61
N VAL A 28 2.08 -3.52 0.42
CA VAL A 28 1.22 -2.32 0.44
C VAL A 28 1.65 -1.31 -0.62
N LEU A 29 2.94 -0.99 -0.72
CA LEU A 29 3.46 -0.06 -1.73
C LEU A 29 3.22 -0.56 -3.16
N LYS A 30 3.44 -1.87 -3.40
CA LYS A 30 3.14 -2.51 -4.69
C LYS A 30 1.65 -2.47 -5.03
N GLN A 31 0.78 -2.65 -4.04
CA GLN A 31 -0.67 -2.57 -4.21
C GLN A 31 -1.12 -1.14 -4.52
N ALA A 32 -0.50 -0.15 -3.87
CA ALA A 32 -0.75 1.28 -4.11
C ALA A 32 -0.08 1.83 -5.38
N GLN A 33 0.66 1.00 -6.14
CA GLN A 33 1.45 1.43 -7.31
C GLN A 33 2.39 2.60 -7.02
N MET A 34 2.95 2.64 -5.80
CA MET A 34 3.81 3.72 -5.32
C MET A 34 5.25 3.23 -5.18
N THR A 35 6.22 4.06 -5.53
CA THR A 35 7.63 3.76 -5.27
C THR A 35 7.98 4.04 -3.80
N VAL A 36 9.07 3.44 -3.32
CA VAL A 36 9.57 3.71 -1.96
C VAL A 36 9.99 5.18 -1.83
N GLU A 37 10.54 5.75 -2.89
CA GLU A 37 11.02 7.13 -2.95
C GLU A 37 9.85 8.12 -2.83
N ASP A 38 8.77 7.90 -3.58
CA ASP A 38 7.55 8.71 -3.48
C ASP A 38 6.93 8.64 -2.07
N PHE A 39 6.95 7.46 -1.46
CA PHE A 39 6.45 7.26 -0.11
C PHE A 39 7.27 8.04 0.94
N ILE A 40 8.60 8.04 0.81
CA ILE A 40 9.50 8.76 1.73
C ILE A 40 9.42 10.28 1.52
N LYS A 41 9.16 10.74 0.30
CA LYS A 41 9.13 12.16 -0.06
C LYS A 41 7.98 12.94 0.60
N ASN A 42 6.88 12.26 0.96
CA ASN A 42 5.68 12.86 1.57
C ASN A 42 5.77 12.99 3.12
N ARG A 43 6.97 13.24 3.67
CA ARG A 43 7.19 13.33 5.12
C ARG A 43 6.76 14.65 5.73
#